data_AF-A0A6F9CMC9-F1
#
_entry.id   AF-A0A6F9CMC9-F1
#
_cell.length_a   1.000
_cell.length_b   1.000
_cell.length_c   1.000
_cell.angle_alpha   90.00
_cell.angle_beta   90.00
_cell.angle_gamma   90.00
#
_symmetry.space_group_name_H-M   'P 1'
#
loop_
_entity.id
_entity.type
_entity.pdbx_description
1 polymer ?
#
loop_
_entity_poly.entity_id
_entity_poly.type
_entity_poly.pdbx_seq_one_letter_code
_entity_poly.pdbx_strand_id
1 'polypeptide(L)'
;MKASCVSLSEGQSEESVVNHFHHGLKDLATVFFYMLVAIIMHAIIQEYVLDKINRKMHFSKTKHSKFNESGQLSAFYLFSFGWGTSILMSENFLSNPVSLWDGYPHTLMPLNRLALVLLVFHYFVELLFHVSRLLYFSNEKRLTGFTIWAVLFVLGRLLTLSLSVLTVGFGLANADQQGLDLASGNFNVLIVRITVLATICVTQAFMMWKFINFQLRRWREQAHPQAQPLKPKKPQAPKSKSKKDKANGVNGVSSNGADSPRAKKEKSS
;
A
#
# COMPACT_ATOMS: atom_id res chain seq x y z
N MET A 1 -20.14 -4.89 -45.74
CA MET A 1 -19.81 -4.72 -47.17
C MET A 1 -20.75 -3.66 -47.75
N LYS A 2 -20.28 -2.41 -47.83
CA LYS A 2 -20.75 -1.36 -48.75
C LYS A 2 -19.75 -0.21 -48.63
N ALA A 3 -18.76 -0.25 -49.51
CA ALA A 3 -17.90 0.88 -49.81
C ALA A 3 -18.68 1.81 -50.75
N SER A 4 -18.66 3.11 -50.51
CA SER A 4 -19.03 4.10 -51.51
C SER A 4 -17.79 4.94 -51.78
N CYS A 5 -17.25 4.79 -52.99
CA CYS A 5 -16.11 5.50 -53.52
C CYS A 5 -16.61 6.85 -54.07
N VAL A 6 -16.03 7.95 -53.60
CA VAL A 6 -16.03 9.23 -54.32
C VAL A 6 -14.57 9.62 -54.46
N SER A 7 -14.07 9.60 -55.69
CA SER A 7 -12.75 10.06 -56.07
C SER A 7 -12.88 11.40 -56.79
N LEU A 8 -12.22 12.45 -56.28
CA LEU A 8 -11.34 13.40 -56.97
C LEU A 8 -11.31 14.77 -56.27
N SER A 9 -10.18 15.12 -55.67
CA SER A 9 -9.39 16.29 -56.05
C SER A 9 -8.05 16.26 -55.33
N GLU A 10 -6.99 16.56 -56.07
CA GLU A 10 -5.59 16.60 -55.66
C GLU A 10 -5.32 17.61 -54.54
N GLY A 11 -4.39 17.25 -53.64
CA GLY A 11 -3.52 18.19 -52.94
C GLY A 11 -3.99 18.75 -51.60
N GLN A 12 -4.04 17.93 -50.54
CA GLN A 12 -3.89 18.43 -49.16
C GLN A 12 -3.03 17.43 -48.34
N SER A 13 -2.07 18.01 -47.62
CA SER A 13 -1.16 17.45 -46.60
C SER A 13 -1.52 16.07 -46.04
N GLU A 14 -0.52 15.20 -45.90
CA GLU A 14 -0.56 14.01 -45.04
C GLU A 14 -0.90 14.42 -43.60
N GLU A 15 -2.19 14.61 -43.34
CA GLU A 15 -2.74 14.69 -42.00
C GLU A 15 -2.60 13.27 -41.46
N SER A 16 -1.57 13.05 -40.63
CA SER A 16 -1.40 11.80 -39.91
C SER A 16 -2.72 11.52 -39.21
N VAL A 17 -3.50 10.57 -39.73
CA VAL A 17 -4.79 10.19 -39.17
C VAL A 17 -4.50 9.68 -37.76
N VAL A 18 -4.61 10.56 -36.77
CA VAL A 18 -4.49 10.21 -35.36
C VAL A 18 -5.74 9.40 -35.06
N ASN A 19 -5.61 8.08 -35.14
CA ASN A 19 -6.68 7.17 -34.75
C ASN A 19 -6.91 7.36 -33.25
N HIS A 20 -7.98 8.07 -32.90
CA HIS A 20 -8.41 8.20 -31.51
C HIS A 20 -8.99 6.85 -31.06
N PHE A 21 -8.36 6.26 -30.04
CA PHE A 21 -8.88 5.05 -29.42
C PHE A 21 -10.18 5.39 -28.70
N HIS A 22 -11.31 4.93 -29.24
CA HIS A 22 -12.60 5.01 -28.56
C HIS A 22 -12.74 3.86 -27.59
N HIS A 23 -13.22 4.19 -26.39
CA HIS A 23 -13.52 3.17 -25.40
C HIS A 23 -14.79 2.41 -25.79
N GLY A 24 -14.78 1.10 -25.62
CA GLY A 24 -15.91 0.26 -26.03
C GLY A 24 -15.94 -1.07 -25.28
N LEU A 25 -16.99 -1.86 -25.51
CA LEU A 25 -17.15 -3.18 -24.87
C LEU A 25 -15.96 -4.14 -25.12
N LYS A 26 -15.21 -3.91 -26.21
CA LYS A 26 -14.00 -4.68 -26.52
C LYS A 26 -12.85 -4.40 -25.52
N ASP A 27 -12.86 -3.28 -24.83
CA ASP A 27 -11.89 -2.97 -23.78
C ASP A 27 -12.05 -3.88 -22.57
N LEU A 28 -13.20 -4.56 -22.43
CA LEU A 28 -13.37 -5.57 -21.38
C LEU A 28 -12.37 -6.72 -21.54
N ALA A 29 -12.09 -7.14 -22.78
CA ALA A 29 -11.08 -8.14 -23.05
C ALA A 29 -9.68 -7.64 -22.67
N THR A 30 -9.39 -6.37 -22.95
CA THR A 30 -8.15 -5.69 -22.57
C THR A 30 -7.99 -5.58 -21.05
N VAL A 31 -9.05 -5.18 -20.33
CA VAL A 31 -9.07 -5.13 -18.87
C VAL A 31 -8.88 -6.52 -18.28
N PHE A 32 -9.57 -7.53 -18.80
CA PHE A 32 -9.40 -8.91 -18.37
C PHE A 32 -7.96 -9.40 -18.56
N PHE A 33 -7.36 -9.09 -19.72
CA PHE A 33 -5.97 -9.41 -20.00
C PHE A 33 -5.01 -8.73 -19.02
N TYR A 34 -5.15 -7.42 -18.78
CA TYR A 34 -4.31 -6.71 -17.81
C TYR A 34 -4.52 -7.21 -16.38
N MET A 35 -5.73 -7.64 -16.02
CA MET A 35 -5.99 -8.29 -14.73
C MET A 35 -5.26 -9.64 -14.62
N LEU A 36 -5.20 -10.45 -15.67
CA LEU A 36 -4.41 -11.69 -15.68
C LEU A 36 -2.91 -11.40 -15.51
N VAL A 37 -2.39 -10.41 -16.24
CA VAL A 37 -1.00 -9.97 -16.07
C VAL A 37 -0.75 -9.53 -14.62
N ALA A 38 -1.66 -8.77 -14.01
CA ALA A 38 -1.54 -8.37 -12.61
C ALA A 38 -1.55 -9.57 -11.64
N ILE A 39 -2.39 -10.59 -11.88
CA ILE A 39 -2.42 -11.82 -11.08
C ILE A 39 -1.10 -12.59 -11.21
N ILE A 40 -0.56 -12.72 -12.41
CA ILE A 40 0.72 -13.37 -12.67
C ILE A 40 1.86 -12.61 -11.97
N MET A 41 1.90 -11.28 -12.12
CA MET A 41 2.90 -10.45 -11.46
C MET A 41 2.81 -10.57 -9.93
N HIS A 42 1.61 -10.53 -9.36
CA HIS A 42 1.40 -10.76 -7.93
C HIS A 42 1.94 -12.12 -7.49
N ALA A 43 1.67 -13.19 -8.24
CA ALA A 43 2.17 -14.54 -7.95
C ALA A 43 3.70 -14.62 -8.02
N ILE A 44 4.33 -14.04 -9.05
CA ILE A 44 5.79 -13.99 -9.20
C ILE A 44 6.43 -13.25 -8.03
N ILE A 45 5.90 -12.06 -7.68
CA ILE A 45 6.41 -11.27 -6.55
C ILE A 45 6.27 -12.07 -5.25
N GLN A 46 5.15 -12.78 -5.06
CA GLN A 46 4.93 -13.62 -3.90
C GLN A 46 5.99 -14.72 -3.80
N GLU A 47 6.14 -15.54 -4.85
CA GLU A 47 6.98 -16.74 -4.86
C GLU A 47 8.47 -16.42 -4.77
N TYR A 48 8.95 -15.48 -5.61
CA TYR A 48 10.38 -15.24 -5.80
C TYR A 48 10.96 -14.22 -4.82
N VAL A 49 10.14 -13.27 -4.35
CA VAL A 49 10.61 -12.18 -3.47
C VAL A 49 10.10 -12.39 -2.05
N LEU A 50 8.79 -12.34 -1.83
CA LEU A 50 8.21 -12.27 -0.49
C LEU A 50 8.41 -13.56 0.29
N ASP A 51 8.10 -14.71 -0.32
CA ASP A 51 8.26 -16.00 0.34
C ASP A 51 9.73 -16.33 0.59
N LYS A 52 10.63 -15.89 -0.29
CA LYS A 52 12.08 -16.04 -0.11
C LYS A 52 12.60 -15.25 1.08
N ILE A 53 12.17 -14.00 1.25
CA ILE A 53 12.53 -13.17 2.42
C ILE A 53 11.90 -13.75 3.68
N ASN A 54 10.65 -14.18 3.61
CA ASN A 54 9.95 -14.72 4.77
C ASN A 54 10.58 -16.02 5.29
N ARG A 55 10.99 -16.93 4.39
CA ARG A 55 11.72 -18.15 4.75
C ARG A 55 13.05 -17.85 5.46
N LYS A 56 13.72 -16.76 5.08
CA LYS A 56 14.97 -16.32 5.75
C LYS A 56 14.73 -15.71 7.14
N MET A 57 13.63 -14.97 7.30
CA MET A 57 13.40 -14.16 8.50
C MET A 57 12.53 -14.85 9.57
N HIS A 58 11.98 -16.04 9.28
CA HIS A 58 11.20 -16.87 10.20
C HIS A 58 10.11 -16.09 10.97
N PHE A 59 9.24 -15.37 10.25
CA PHE A 59 8.17 -14.59 10.89
C PHE A 59 7.06 -15.47 11.51
N SER A 60 6.41 -14.94 12.55
CA SER A 60 5.16 -15.50 13.06
C SER A 60 4.04 -15.40 12.02
N LYS A 61 3.00 -16.23 12.12
CA LYS A 61 1.87 -16.24 11.15
C LYS A 61 1.24 -14.85 10.95
N THR A 62 1.09 -14.09 12.03
CA THR A 62 0.49 -12.74 11.99
C THR A 62 1.44 -11.70 11.39
N LYS A 63 2.74 -11.76 11.70
CA LYS A 63 3.76 -10.87 11.11
C LYS A 63 3.95 -11.19 9.63
N HIS A 64 3.91 -12.48 9.26
CA HIS A 64 4.01 -12.96 7.89
C HIS A 64 2.90 -12.39 6.99
N SER A 65 1.63 -12.56 7.36
CA SER A 65 0.51 -12.04 6.56
C SER A 65 0.61 -10.53 6.35
N LYS A 66 0.93 -9.78 7.41
CA LYS A 66 1.14 -8.33 7.36
C LYS A 66 2.34 -7.91 6.51
N PHE A 67 3.40 -8.71 6.51
CA PHE A 67 4.59 -8.49 5.69
C PHE A 67 4.26 -8.71 4.21
N ASN A 68 3.57 -9.80 3.88
CA ASN A 68 3.19 -10.10 2.49
C ASN A 68 2.25 -9.04 1.91
N GLU A 69 1.22 -8.64 2.68
CA GLU A 69 0.32 -7.55 2.30
C GLU A 69 1.10 -6.27 1.98
N SER A 70 2.00 -5.87 2.88
CA SER A 70 2.82 -4.67 2.68
C SER A 70 3.82 -4.83 1.52
N GLY A 71 4.30 -6.04 1.28
CA GLY A 71 5.19 -6.40 0.18
C GLY A 71 4.53 -6.18 -1.17
N GLN A 72 3.36 -6.78 -1.37
CA GLN A 72 2.58 -6.64 -2.60
C GLN A 72 2.18 -5.19 -2.85
N LEU A 73 1.68 -4.50 -1.81
CA LEU A 73 1.30 -3.09 -1.92
C LEU A 73 2.51 -2.19 -2.24
N SER A 74 3.68 -2.44 -1.63
CA SER A 74 4.89 -1.68 -1.99
C SER A 74 5.29 -1.86 -3.45
N ALA A 75 5.17 -3.06 -4.01
CA ALA A 75 5.46 -3.31 -5.42
C ALA A 75 4.45 -2.60 -6.34
N PHE A 76 3.16 -2.66 -5.99
CA PHE A 76 2.10 -1.94 -6.71
C PHE A 76 2.34 -0.42 -6.72
N TYR A 77 2.60 0.18 -5.55
CA TYR A 77 2.83 1.62 -5.47
C TYR A 77 4.15 2.04 -6.11
N LEU A 78 5.18 1.20 -6.11
CA LEU A 78 6.43 1.48 -6.81
C LEU A 78 6.20 1.55 -8.32
N PHE A 79 5.50 0.56 -8.89
CA PHE A 79 5.15 0.56 -10.31
C PHE A 79 4.27 1.77 -10.66
N SER A 80 3.24 2.05 -9.86
CA SER A 80 2.30 3.14 -10.09
C SER A 80 2.96 4.52 -9.98
N PHE A 81 3.85 4.70 -8.99
CA PHE A 81 4.64 5.91 -8.85
C PHE A 81 5.58 6.10 -10.05
N GLY A 82 6.34 5.07 -10.42
CA GLY A 82 7.27 5.14 -11.56
C GLY A 82 6.55 5.44 -12.87
N TRP A 83 5.43 4.77 -13.13
CA TRP A 83 4.61 5.02 -14.30
C TRP A 83 4.05 6.45 -14.32
N GLY A 84 3.46 6.90 -13.21
CA GLY A 84 2.93 8.26 -13.12
C GLY A 84 4.00 9.33 -13.23
N THR A 85 5.19 9.12 -12.65
CA THR A 85 6.36 10.00 -12.84
C THR A 85 6.81 10.03 -14.29
N SER A 86 6.77 8.89 -15.01
CA SER A 86 7.09 8.85 -16.44
C SER A 86 6.15 9.74 -17.26
N ILE A 87 4.84 9.73 -16.95
CA ILE A 87 3.87 10.62 -17.60
C ILE A 87 4.15 12.09 -17.26
N LEU A 88 4.53 12.40 -16.02
CA LEU A 88 4.89 13.77 -15.64
C LEU A 88 6.17 14.26 -16.33
N MET A 89 7.13 13.36 -16.57
CA MET A 89 8.37 13.68 -17.28
C MET A 89 8.14 13.92 -18.76
N SER A 90 7.29 13.13 -19.43
CA SER A 90 6.97 13.32 -20.85
C SER A 90 6.35 14.69 -21.13
N GLU A 91 5.67 15.25 -20.15
CA GLU A 91 4.98 16.54 -20.25
C GLU A 91 5.81 17.73 -19.68
N ASN A 92 7.08 17.50 -19.32
CA ASN A 92 8.00 18.51 -18.74
C ASN A 92 7.51 19.20 -17.43
N PHE A 93 6.51 18.64 -16.73
CA PHE A 93 5.93 19.27 -15.54
C PHE A 93 6.88 19.36 -14.34
N LEU A 94 7.80 18.40 -14.20
CA LEU A 94 8.75 18.41 -13.08
C LEU A 94 9.75 19.58 -13.17
N SER A 95 10.03 20.06 -14.38
CA SER A 95 11.01 21.12 -14.62
C SER A 95 10.40 22.52 -14.44
N ASN A 96 9.09 22.67 -14.70
CA ASN A 96 8.38 23.93 -14.51
C ASN A 96 7.04 23.70 -13.80
N PRO A 97 7.02 23.55 -12.47
CA PRO A 97 5.77 23.35 -11.72
C PRO A 97 4.86 24.58 -11.77
N VAL A 98 5.41 25.77 -12.08
CA VAL A 98 4.64 27.03 -12.17
C VAL A 98 3.70 27.04 -13.37
N SER A 99 4.04 26.28 -14.42
CA SER A 99 3.17 26.13 -15.59
C SER A 99 1.80 25.50 -15.28
N LEU A 100 1.64 24.81 -14.14
CA LEU A 100 0.37 24.19 -13.74
C LEU A 100 -0.75 25.19 -13.46
N TRP A 101 -0.40 26.43 -13.15
CA TRP A 101 -1.34 27.51 -12.84
C TRP A 101 -1.30 28.66 -13.85
N ASP A 102 -0.70 28.45 -15.01
CA ASP A 102 -0.67 29.45 -16.05
C ASP A 102 -2.09 29.74 -16.56
N GLY A 103 -2.45 31.03 -16.64
CA GLY A 103 -3.79 31.50 -17.04
C GLY A 103 -4.93 31.27 -16.03
N TYR A 104 -4.66 30.74 -14.84
CA TYR A 104 -5.67 30.64 -13.76
C TYR A 104 -5.99 32.04 -13.17
N PRO A 105 -7.25 32.38 -12.83
CA PRO A 105 -8.46 31.54 -12.86
C PRO A 105 -9.26 31.60 -14.18
N HIS A 106 -8.80 32.36 -15.17
CA HIS A 106 -9.60 32.74 -16.34
C HIS A 106 -9.58 31.72 -17.50
N THR A 107 -8.63 30.78 -17.51
CA THR A 107 -8.65 29.62 -18.41
C THR A 107 -9.08 28.36 -17.67
N LEU A 108 -9.84 27.49 -18.35
CA LEU A 108 -10.23 26.16 -17.86
C LEU A 108 -8.98 25.41 -17.40
N MET A 109 -8.74 25.40 -16.09
CA MET A 109 -7.58 24.77 -15.48
C MET A 109 -7.53 23.30 -15.92
N PRO A 110 -6.38 22.77 -16.34
CA PRO A 110 -6.27 21.36 -16.69
C PRO A 110 -6.27 20.51 -15.40
N LEU A 111 -7.45 20.35 -14.78
CA LEU A 111 -7.68 19.62 -13.54
C LEU A 111 -7.09 18.21 -13.59
N ASN A 112 -7.09 17.59 -14.75
CA ASN A 112 -6.49 16.27 -14.98
C ASN A 112 -4.99 16.25 -14.69
N ARG A 113 -4.26 17.32 -15.02
CA ARG A 113 -2.82 17.44 -14.78
C ARG A 113 -2.54 17.61 -13.28
N LEU A 114 -3.29 18.48 -12.61
CA LEU A 114 -3.16 18.68 -11.18
C LEU A 114 -3.53 17.40 -10.39
N ALA A 115 -4.61 16.73 -10.80
CA ALA A 115 -5.03 15.45 -10.24
C ALA A 115 -3.95 14.38 -10.42
N LEU A 116 -3.30 14.32 -11.59
CA LEU A 116 -2.20 13.41 -11.85
C LEU A 116 -1.00 13.68 -10.93
N VAL A 117 -0.59 14.94 -10.76
CA VAL A 117 0.51 15.31 -9.84
C VAL A 117 0.19 14.90 -8.40
N LEU A 118 -1.02 15.18 -7.93
CA LEU A 118 -1.47 14.78 -6.59
C LEU A 118 -1.55 13.26 -6.43
N LEU A 119 -1.96 12.55 -7.47
CA LEU A 119 -2.02 11.09 -7.49
C LEU A 119 -0.62 10.47 -7.39
N VAL A 120 0.34 10.98 -8.17
CA VAL A 120 1.74 10.53 -8.12
C VAL A 120 2.32 10.79 -6.73
N PHE A 121 2.09 11.97 -6.17
CA PHE A 121 2.53 12.28 -4.81
C PHE A 121 1.87 11.37 -3.77
N HIS A 122 0.58 11.05 -3.91
CA HIS A 122 -0.11 10.11 -3.04
C HIS A 122 0.49 8.71 -3.11
N TYR A 123 0.76 8.18 -4.30
CA TYR A 123 1.42 6.88 -4.47
C TYR A 123 2.82 6.86 -3.88
N PHE A 124 3.56 7.96 -3.96
CA PHE A 124 4.86 8.08 -3.30
C PHE A 124 4.75 7.98 -1.77
N VAL A 125 3.77 8.68 -1.16
CA VAL A 125 3.54 8.62 0.29
C VAL A 125 3.13 7.21 0.73
N GLU A 126 2.24 6.53 0.00
CA GLU A 126 1.84 5.15 0.30
C GLU A 126 2.99 4.16 0.11
N LEU A 127 3.83 4.35 -0.92
CA LEU A 127 5.06 3.57 -1.10
C LEU A 127 5.98 3.69 0.11
N LEU A 128 6.23 4.93 0.59
CA LEU A 128 7.06 5.17 1.77
C LEU A 128 6.49 4.49 3.01
N PHE A 129 5.17 4.48 3.21
CA PHE A 129 4.54 3.76 4.30
C PHE A 129 4.83 2.26 4.25
N HIS A 130 4.58 1.63 3.11
CA HIS A 130 4.72 0.19 2.94
C HIS A 130 6.19 -0.25 2.99
N VAL A 131 7.10 0.51 2.39
CA VAL A 131 8.55 0.27 2.50
C VAL A 131 9.01 0.43 3.94
N SER A 132 8.57 1.47 4.66
CA SER A 132 8.90 1.66 6.07
C SER A 132 8.42 0.50 6.93
N ARG A 133 7.22 -0.04 6.65
CA ARG A 133 6.66 -1.21 7.32
C ARG A 133 7.45 -2.50 7.04
N LEU A 134 7.90 -2.71 5.80
CA LEU A 134 8.77 -3.84 5.44
C LEU A 134 10.12 -3.75 6.16
N LEU A 135 10.75 -2.57 6.14
CA LEU A 135 12.02 -2.33 6.81
C LEU A 135 11.91 -2.51 8.32
N TYR A 136 10.81 -2.07 8.93
CA TYR A 136 10.54 -2.28 10.35
C TYR A 136 10.40 -3.75 10.72
N PHE A 137 9.68 -4.55 9.90
CA PHE A 137 9.60 -5.99 10.13
C PHE A 137 10.95 -6.69 9.98
N SER A 138 11.83 -6.15 9.12
CA SER A 138 13.18 -6.67 8.95
C SER A 138 14.14 -6.24 10.06
N ASN A 139 14.02 -5.01 10.55
CA ASN A 139 14.84 -4.46 11.60
C ASN A 139 14.04 -3.40 12.38
N GLU A 140 13.64 -3.77 13.60
CA GLU A 140 12.74 -2.98 14.43
C GLU A 140 13.32 -1.61 14.84
N LYS A 141 14.64 -1.40 14.69
CA LYS A 141 15.31 -0.13 14.95
C LYS A 141 15.10 0.93 13.86
N ARG A 142 14.59 0.56 12.67
CA ARG A 142 14.40 1.49 11.54
C ARG A 142 13.08 2.27 11.61
N LEU A 143 12.94 3.10 12.64
CA LEU A 143 11.72 3.88 12.88
C LEU A 143 11.65 5.18 12.07
N THR A 144 12.78 5.69 11.58
CA THR A 144 12.89 6.97 10.87
C THR A 144 11.98 7.04 9.64
N GLY A 145 11.79 5.93 8.92
CA GLY A 145 10.92 5.89 7.75
C GLY A 145 9.47 6.25 8.06
N PHE A 146 8.95 5.82 9.22
CA PHE A 146 7.60 6.19 9.65
C PHE A 146 7.48 7.67 10.02
N THR A 147 8.54 8.28 10.55
CA THR A 147 8.55 9.72 10.83
C THR A 147 8.52 10.53 9.54
N ILE A 148 9.36 10.16 8.57
CA ILE A 148 9.38 10.81 7.23
C ILE A 148 8.03 10.66 6.55
N TRP A 149 7.47 9.45 6.53
CA TRP A 149 6.14 9.20 6.00
C TRP A 149 5.07 10.06 6.69
N ALA A 150 5.09 10.16 8.02
CA ALA A 150 4.09 10.92 8.76
C ALA A 150 4.10 12.41 8.40
N VAL A 151 5.28 13.01 8.29
CA VAL A 151 5.42 14.41 7.87
C VAL A 151 4.91 14.60 6.45
N LEU A 152 5.35 13.77 5.49
CA LEU A 152 4.91 13.86 4.10
C LEU A 152 3.42 13.58 3.93
N PHE A 153 2.86 12.67 4.74
CA PHE A 153 1.43 12.40 4.77
C PHE A 153 0.64 13.66 5.11
N VAL A 154 0.96 14.32 6.22
CA VAL A 154 0.30 15.55 6.66
C VAL A 154 0.43 16.65 5.61
N LEU A 155 1.64 16.87 5.07
CA LEU A 155 1.87 17.84 3.99
C LEU A 155 0.99 17.54 2.77
N GLY A 156 0.89 16.27 2.38
CA GLY A 156 0.03 15.85 1.27
C GLY A 156 -1.46 16.11 1.51
N ARG A 157 -1.93 15.93 2.74
CA ARG A 157 -3.33 16.21 3.10
C ARG A 157 -3.61 17.71 3.00
N LEU A 158 -2.72 18.53 3.56
CA LEU A 158 -2.82 19.99 3.48
C LEU A 158 -2.82 20.46 2.04
N LEU A 159 -1.87 19.98 1.22
CA LEU A 159 -1.80 20.32 -0.20
C LEU A 159 -3.08 19.95 -0.95
N THR A 160 -3.62 18.75 -0.71
CA THR A 160 -4.86 18.31 -1.36
C THR A 160 -6.05 19.18 -0.97
N LEU A 161 -6.20 19.50 0.32
CA LEU A 161 -7.26 20.37 0.83
C LEU A 161 -7.15 21.79 0.26
N SER A 162 -5.97 22.38 0.32
CA SER A 162 -5.70 23.72 -0.22
C SER A 162 -6.03 23.80 -1.70
N LEU A 163 -5.56 22.84 -2.51
CA LEU A 163 -5.84 22.83 -3.94
C LEU A 163 -7.33 22.59 -4.24
N SER A 164 -8.01 21.74 -3.47
CA SER A 164 -9.44 21.49 -3.68
C SER A 164 -10.28 22.75 -3.42
N VAL A 165 -9.97 23.49 -2.35
CA VAL A 165 -10.62 24.76 -2.04
C VAL A 165 -10.27 25.82 -3.09
N LEU A 166 -9.00 25.92 -3.49
CA LEU A 166 -8.58 26.86 -4.54
C LEU A 166 -9.34 26.57 -5.84
N THR A 167 -9.28 25.33 -6.34
CA THR A 167 -9.80 24.95 -7.65
C THR A 167 -11.33 24.93 -7.72
N VAL A 168 -11.99 24.24 -6.78
CA VAL A 168 -13.45 24.06 -6.81
C VAL A 168 -14.15 25.19 -6.07
N GLY A 169 -13.59 25.65 -4.94
CA GLY A 169 -14.20 26.67 -4.09
C GLY A 169 -14.08 28.09 -4.68
N PHE A 170 -12.90 28.46 -5.19
CA PHE A 170 -12.67 29.80 -5.74
C PHE A 170 -12.60 29.81 -7.27
N GLY A 171 -11.83 28.90 -7.89
CA GLY A 171 -11.61 28.91 -9.34
C GLY A 171 -12.90 28.68 -10.11
N LEU A 172 -13.52 27.53 -9.88
CA LEU A 172 -14.74 27.16 -10.58
C LEU A 172 -15.94 28.05 -10.19
N ALA A 173 -15.94 28.62 -8.98
CA ALA A 173 -16.94 29.59 -8.55
C ALA A 173 -16.86 30.95 -9.27
N ASN A 174 -15.66 31.37 -9.67
CA ASN A 174 -15.43 32.65 -10.38
C ASN A 174 -15.28 32.48 -11.90
N ALA A 175 -15.39 31.26 -12.43
CA ALA A 175 -15.33 31.01 -13.87
C ALA A 175 -16.58 31.55 -14.60
N ASP A 176 -16.41 32.05 -15.81
CA ASP A 176 -17.49 32.66 -16.59
C ASP A 176 -18.59 31.66 -17.00
N GLN A 177 -18.22 30.39 -17.18
CA GLN A 177 -19.12 29.31 -17.60
C GLN A 177 -19.84 28.68 -16.40
N GLN A 178 -20.76 29.41 -15.78
CA GLN A 178 -21.65 28.87 -14.75
C GLN A 178 -22.85 28.15 -15.38
N GLY A 179 -23.33 27.07 -14.75
CA GLY A 179 -24.53 26.35 -15.17
C GLY A 179 -24.32 24.87 -15.46
N LEU A 180 -25.39 24.21 -15.88
CA LEU A 180 -25.41 22.80 -16.26
C LEU A 180 -25.78 22.70 -17.74
N ASP A 181 -24.85 22.19 -18.54
CA ASP A 181 -25.04 21.90 -19.95
C ASP A 181 -24.45 20.53 -20.30
N LEU A 182 -25.33 19.55 -20.52
CA LEU A 182 -24.93 18.20 -20.87
C LEU A 182 -24.30 18.09 -22.26
N ALA A 183 -24.65 18.99 -23.18
CA ALA A 183 -24.15 18.94 -24.56
C ALA A 183 -22.68 19.34 -24.65
N SER A 184 -22.27 20.36 -23.87
CA SER A 184 -20.87 20.77 -23.75
C SER A 184 -20.10 20.05 -22.63
N GLY A 185 -20.79 19.32 -21.75
CA GLY A 185 -20.18 18.67 -20.59
C GLY A 185 -19.86 19.63 -19.44
N ASN A 186 -20.53 20.79 -19.38
CA ASN A 186 -20.39 21.74 -18.27
C ASN A 186 -21.27 21.33 -17.08
N PHE A 187 -20.64 21.04 -15.94
CA PHE A 187 -21.33 20.68 -14.69
C PHE A 187 -21.10 21.70 -13.58
N ASN A 188 -20.73 22.94 -13.93
CA ASN A 188 -20.35 24.00 -13.00
C ASN A 188 -21.57 24.64 -12.31
N VAL A 189 -22.23 23.87 -11.44
CA VAL A 189 -23.31 24.34 -10.56
C VAL A 189 -22.91 24.21 -9.10
N LEU A 190 -23.48 25.07 -8.24
CA LEU A 190 -23.14 25.13 -6.82
C LEU A 190 -23.25 23.76 -6.12
N ILE A 191 -24.33 23.01 -6.38
CA ILE A 191 -24.56 21.69 -5.78
C ILE A 191 -23.40 20.74 -6.10
N VAL A 192 -22.99 20.66 -7.37
CA VAL A 192 -21.87 19.80 -7.80
C VAL A 192 -20.57 20.22 -7.11
N ARG A 193 -20.28 21.52 -7.03
CA ARG A 193 -19.09 22.04 -6.34
C ARG A 193 -19.06 21.66 -4.87
N ILE A 194 -20.17 21.88 -4.16
CA ILE A 194 -20.28 21.56 -2.73
C ILE A 194 -20.20 20.05 -2.51
N THR A 195 -20.83 19.24 -3.34
CA THR A 195 -20.73 17.77 -3.27
C THR A 195 -19.30 17.31 -3.48
N VAL A 196 -18.59 17.81 -4.50
CA VAL A 196 -17.19 17.47 -4.75
C VAL A 196 -16.31 17.87 -3.57
N LEU A 197 -16.45 19.10 -3.06
CA LEU A 197 -15.70 19.57 -1.90
C LEU A 197 -16.01 18.72 -0.65
N ALA A 198 -17.27 18.39 -0.41
CA ALA A 198 -17.68 17.55 0.71
C ALA A 198 -17.09 16.14 0.60
N THR A 199 -17.13 15.51 -0.58
CA THR A 199 -16.52 14.20 -0.82
C THR A 199 -15.02 14.23 -0.55
N ILE A 200 -14.33 15.27 -1.00
CA ILE A 200 -12.91 15.45 -0.72
C ILE A 200 -12.68 15.60 0.79
N CYS A 201 -13.38 16.52 1.47
CA CYS A 201 -13.25 16.74 2.90
C CYS A 201 -13.52 15.47 3.72
N VAL A 202 -14.57 14.72 3.40
CA VAL A 202 -14.90 13.44 4.05
C VAL A 202 -13.77 12.42 3.83
N THR A 203 -13.27 12.30 2.61
CA THR A 203 -12.15 11.40 2.29
C THR A 203 -10.88 11.78 3.08
N GLN A 204 -10.57 13.08 3.16
CA GLN A 204 -9.43 13.57 3.94
C GLN A 204 -9.63 13.30 5.44
N ALA A 205 -10.81 13.55 5.99
CA ALA A 205 -11.13 13.28 7.38
C ALA A 205 -11.02 11.78 7.71
N PHE A 206 -11.52 10.90 6.84
CA PHE A 206 -11.39 9.45 7.00
C PHE A 206 -9.91 9.00 7.01
N MET A 207 -9.10 9.52 6.08
CA MET A 207 -7.67 9.21 6.03
C MET A 207 -6.93 9.75 7.26
N MET A 208 -7.28 10.95 7.72
CA MET A 208 -6.75 11.53 8.96
C MET A 208 -7.14 10.71 10.19
N TRP A 209 -8.37 10.24 10.26
CA TRP A 209 -8.83 9.36 11.33
C TRP A 209 -8.01 8.07 11.39
N LYS A 210 -7.75 7.43 10.23
CA LYS A 210 -6.87 6.25 10.17
C LYS A 210 -5.45 6.57 10.60
N PHE A 211 -4.90 7.70 10.16
CA PHE A 211 -3.57 8.16 10.54
C PHE A 211 -3.46 8.40 12.05
N ILE A 212 -4.40 9.13 12.65
CA ILE A 212 -4.45 9.40 14.09
C ILE A 212 -4.52 8.08 14.86
N ASN A 213 -5.42 7.17 14.48
CA ASN A 213 -5.51 5.86 15.11
C ASN A 213 -4.21 5.06 15.03
N PHE A 214 -3.52 5.11 13.88
CA PHE A 214 -2.23 4.47 13.72
C PHE A 214 -1.17 5.09 14.64
N GLN A 215 -1.07 6.42 14.69
CA GLN A 215 -0.11 7.11 15.54
C GLN A 215 -0.39 6.92 17.02
N LEU A 216 -1.66 6.94 17.44
CA LEU A 216 -2.07 6.67 18.82
C LEU A 216 -1.71 5.24 19.23
N ARG A 217 -1.94 4.25 18.36
CA ARG A 217 -1.53 2.86 18.61
C ARG A 217 -0.02 2.77 18.80
N ARG A 218 0.74 3.39 17.90
CA ARG A 218 2.21 3.39 17.95
C ARG A 218 2.75 4.09 19.19
N TRP A 219 2.19 5.24 19.56
CA TRP A 219 2.59 5.96 20.76
C TRP A 219 2.31 5.13 22.02
N ARG A 220 1.17 4.44 22.08
CA ARG A 220 0.84 3.51 23.16
C ARG A 220 1.83 2.35 23.27
N GLU A 221 2.20 1.75 22.14
CA GLU A 221 3.18 0.65 22.07
C GLU A 221 4.58 1.09 22.52
N GLN A 222 4.97 2.34 22.25
CA GLN A 222 6.24 2.92 22.71
C GLN A 222 6.22 3.33 24.18
N ALA A 223 5.07 3.80 24.68
CA ALA A 223 4.90 4.18 26.08
C ALA A 223 4.84 2.97 27.03
N HIS A 224 4.51 1.76 26.54
CA HIS A 224 4.47 0.52 27.31
C HIS A 224 5.34 -0.57 26.65
N PRO A 225 6.68 -0.55 26.80
CA PRO A 225 7.58 -1.42 26.04
C PRO A 225 7.38 -2.94 26.19
N GLN A 226 6.61 -3.44 27.16
CA GLN A 226 6.25 -4.86 27.29
C GLN A 226 4.96 -5.01 28.13
N ALA A 227 3.80 -4.98 27.50
CA ALA A 227 2.63 -5.71 27.99
C ALA A 227 2.39 -6.87 27.03
N GLN A 228 3.26 -7.88 27.08
CA GLN A 228 2.86 -9.18 26.53
C GLN A 228 1.57 -9.59 27.26
N PRO A 229 0.53 -10.07 26.56
CA PRO A 229 -0.61 -10.65 27.27
C PRO A 229 -0.04 -11.78 28.13
N LEU A 230 -0.18 -11.66 29.45
CA LEU A 230 0.08 -12.73 30.40
C LEU A 230 -0.60 -13.97 29.82
N LYS A 231 0.18 -14.95 29.35
CA LYS A 231 -0.37 -16.27 29.04
C LYS A 231 -1.10 -16.70 30.31
N PRO A 232 -2.40 -17.02 30.29
CA PRO A 232 -3.06 -17.52 31.48
C PRO A 232 -2.30 -18.77 31.92
N LYS A 233 -1.70 -18.73 33.11
CA LYS A 233 -1.14 -19.92 33.74
C LYS A 233 -2.30 -20.91 33.84
N LYS A 234 -2.23 -22.01 33.07
CA LYS A 234 -3.09 -23.18 33.34
C LYS A 234 -2.89 -23.55 34.82
N PRO A 235 -3.96 -23.77 35.61
CA PRO A 235 -3.81 -24.24 36.98
C PRO A 235 -3.01 -25.54 36.99
N GLN A 236 -1.84 -25.55 37.63
CA GLN A 236 -1.16 -26.79 37.97
C GLN A 236 -1.94 -27.44 39.10
N ALA A 237 -2.42 -28.67 38.89
CA ALA A 237 -3.02 -29.48 39.94
C ALA A 237 -2.02 -29.70 41.09
N PRO A 238 -2.47 -29.68 42.35
CA PRO A 238 -1.59 -29.80 43.50
C PRO A 238 -0.98 -31.21 43.58
N LYS A 239 0.36 -31.29 43.59
CA LYS A 239 1.07 -32.54 43.90
C LYS A 239 0.87 -32.87 45.38
N SER A 240 0.31 -34.04 45.65
CA SER A 240 0.19 -34.61 46.99
C SER A 240 1.57 -34.82 47.62
N LYS A 241 1.77 -34.24 48.81
CA LYS A 241 2.93 -34.50 49.67
C LYS A 241 2.78 -35.88 50.32
N SER A 242 3.72 -36.79 50.09
CA SER A 242 4.05 -37.85 51.04
C SER A 242 5.38 -37.50 51.72
N LYS A 243 5.40 -37.62 53.04
CA LYS A 243 6.44 -37.13 53.95
C LYS A 243 6.94 -38.33 54.77
N LYS A 244 8.23 -38.69 54.66
CA LYS A 244 9.02 -39.49 55.63
C LYS A 244 10.42 -39.75 55.05
N ASP A 245 11.57 -39.75 55.72
CA ASP A 245 12.09 -39.18 56.96
C ASP A 245 13.63 -39.07 56.75
N LYS A 246 14.27 -38.22 57.54
CA LYS A 246 15.72 -37.89 57.60
C LYS A 246 16.64 -39.09 57.96
N ALA A 247 17.85 -39.16 57.39
CA ALA A 247 19.14 -39.29 58.13
C ALA A 247 20.38 -39.30 57.21
N ASN A 248 21.45 -38.65 57.69
CA ASN A 248 22.79 -38.45 57.11
C ASN A 248 23.67 -39.73 57.06
N GLY A 249 24.69 -39.75 56.19
CA GLY A 249 25.91 -40.54 56.44
C GLY A 249 26.82 -40.86 55.24
N VAL A 250 27.83 -40.00 55.02
CA VAL A 250 29.25 -40.27 54.69
C VAL A 250 29.68 -41.33 53.64
N ASN A 251 30.58 -40.85 52.76
CA ASN A 251 31.52 -41.51 51.83
C ASN A 251 32.01 -42.94 52.14
N GLY A 252 32.22 -43.73 51.07
CA GLY A 252 33.07 -44.92 51.12
C GLY A 252 33.15 -45.68 49.80
N VAL A 253 34.28 -45.55 49.10
CA VAL A 253 34.71 -46.34 47.93
C VAL A 253 34.90 -47.82 48.31
N SER A 254 34.47 -48.76 47.44
CA SER A 254 35.20 -50.02 47.24
C SER A 254 34.83 -50.72 45.92
N SER A 255 35.85 -51.37 45.39
CA SER A 255 36.02 -52.01 44.08
C SER A 255 35.77 -53.52 44.10
N ASN A 256 35.65 -54.10 42.89
CA ASN A 256 35.95 -55.48 42.45
C ASN A 256 34.83 -56.52 42.32
N GLY A 257 34.98 -57.35 41.27
CA GLY A 257 34.38 -58.67 41.06
C GLY A 257 33.38 -58.70 39.90
N ALA A 258 33.78 -58.85 38.63
CA ALA A 258 34.05 -60.13 37.96
C ALA A 258 32.91 -61.17 38.11
N ASP A 259 32.11 -61.35 37.05
CA ASP A 259 31.99 -62.62 36.31
C ASP A 259 30.86 -62.60 35.26
N SER A 260 31.17 -63.09 34.07
CA SER A 260 30.24 -63.57 33.04
C SER A 260 30.32 -65.10 33.08
N PRO A 261 29.25 -65.89 32.83
CA PRO A 261 28.93 -66.25 31.43
C PRO A 261 27.48 -66.70 31.12
N ARG A 262 27.05 -66.46 29.85
CA ARG A 262 26.10 -67.29 29.02
C ARG A 262 24.65 -67.45 29.55
N ALA A 263 23.58 -67.70 28.79
CA ALA A 263 23.34 -68.13 27.41
C ALA A 263 21.91 -67.78 26.94
N LYS A 264 21.76 -67.54 25.63
CA LYS A 264 20.69 -67.92 24.67
C LYS A 264 19.18 -67.95 25.05
N LYS A 265 18.40 -67.35 24.12
CA LYS A 265 17.16 -67.80 23.41
C LYS A 265 16.00 -66.81 23.59
N GLU A 266 15.06 -66.59 22.67
CA GLU A 266 14.81 -66.86 21.24
C GLU A 266 13.64 -65.91 20.85
N LYS A 267 13.40 -65.70 19.56
CA LYS A 267 12.27 -64.92 19.01
C LYS A 267 10.90 -65.60 19.25
N SER A 268 9.83 -64.80 19.38
CA SER A 268 8.46 -64.93 18.81
C SER A 268 7.58 -63.89 19.52
N SER A 269 6.63 -63.14 18.96
CA SER A 269 6.00 -62.99 17.65
C SER A 269 5.68 -61.51 17.42
#